data_AF-A0A522E4S0-F1
#
_entry.id   AF-A0A522E4S0-F1
#
_cell.length_a   1.000
_cell.length_b   1.000
_cell.length_c   1.000
_cell.angle_alpha   90.00
_cell.angle_beta   90.00
_cell.angle_gamma   90.00
#
_symmetry.space_group_name_H-M   'P 1'
#
loop_
_entity.id
_entity.type
_entity.pdbx_description
1 polymer ?
#
loop_
_entity_poly.entity_id
_entity_poly.type
_entity_poly.pdbx_seq_one_letter_code
_entity_poly.pdbx_strand_id
1 'polypeptide(L)'
;MRTPYWVRGLLFATFFVAIIFFLKIICPLETGCLADPFLTPLFSPLFLLEGVFGGPTILGLWEPLFIFVFWGLAGLLFGFLYGRMRVER
;
A
#
# COMPACT_ATOMS: atom_id res chain seq x y z
N MET A 1 27.34 0.89 -0.34
CA MET A 1 26.75 -0.27 -1.04
C MET A 1 25.53 0.22 -1.82
N ARG A 2 25.39 -0.09 -3.12
CA ARG A 2 24.18 0.24 -3.89
C ARG A 2 23.04 -0.63 -3.38
N THR A 3 22.01 -0.03 -2.80
CA THR A 3 20.81 -0.76 -2.40
C THR A 3 20.14 -1.35 -3.64
N PRO A 4 19.75 -2.63 -3.60
CA PRO A 4 19.26 -3.29 -4.78
C PRO A 4 17.80 -2.86 -5.06
N TYR A 5 17.37 -2.86 -6.33
CA TYR A 5 16.13 -2.18 -6.77
C TYR A 5 14.82 -2.65 -6.09
N TRP A 6 14.63 -3.95 -5.93
CA TRP A 6 13.61 -4.56 -5.07
C TRP A 6 13.53 -3.98 -3.65
N VAL A 7 14.66 -3.78 -2.96
CA VAL A 7 14.69 -3.18 -1.62
C VAL A 7 14.28 -1.71 -1.66
N ARG A 8 14.69 -0.97 -2.69
CA ARG A 8 14.27 0.43 -2.89
C ARG A 8 12.77 0.54 -3.15
N GLY A 9 12.22 -0.38 -3.95
CA GLY A 9 10.79 -0.46 -4.22
C GLY A 9 9.96 -0.80 -2.97
N LEU A 10 10.42 -1.77 -2.17
CA LEU A 10 9.76 -2.12 -0.90
C LEU A 10 9.77 -0.95 0.09
N LEU A 11 10.91 -0.29 0.25
CA LEU A 11 11.04 0.88 1.16
C LEU A 11 10.17 2.05 0.70
N PHE A 12 10.13 2.32 -0.62
CA PHE A 12 9.30 3.38 -1.16
C PHE A 12 7.81 3.11 -0.92
N ALA A 13 7.34 1.89 -1.23
CA ALA A 13 5.93 1.55 -1.07
C ALA A 13 5.49 1.55 0.39
N THR A 14 6.30 0.99 1.30
CA THR A 14 5.98 1.00 2.74
C THR A 14 6.00 2.41 3.32
N PHE A 15 6.95 3.26 2.92
CA PHE A 15 6.98 4.67 3.34
C PHE A 15 5.77 5.45 2.82
N PHE A 16 5.37 5.23 1.56
CA PHE A 16 4.21 5.87 0.95
C PHE A 16 2.90 5.49 1.66
N VAL A 17 2.74 4.21 2.01
CA VAL A 17 1.61 3.73 2.81
C VAL A 17 1.58 4.38 4.19
N ALA A 18 2.73 4.48 4.87
CA ALA A 18 2.83 5.14 6.17
C ALA A 18 2.37 6.61 6.12
N ILE A 19 2.79 7.34 5.09
CA ILE A 19 2.36 8.72 4.85
C ILE A 19 0.85 8.78 4.68
N ILE A 20 0.25 7.87 3.91
CA ILE A 20 -1.19 7.91 3.65
C ILE A 20 -1.99 7.58 4.92
N PHE A 21 -1.54 6.64 5.74
CA PHE A 21 -2.16 6.42 7.05
C PHE A 21 -2.03 7.63 7.97
N PHE A 22 -0.90 8.32 7.95
CA PHE A 22 -0.74 9.57 8.68
C PHE A 22 -1.71 10.65 8.19
N LEU A 23 -1.89 10.78 6.88
CA LEU A 23 -2.91 11.66 6.30
C LEU A 23 -4.33 11.24 6.69
N LYS A 24 -4.62 9.94 6.82
CA LYS A 24 -5.92 9.41 7.26
C LYS A 24 -6.26 9.76 8.70
N ILE A 25 -5.27 9.90 9.57
CA ILE A 25 -5.46 10.38 10.95
C ILE A 25 -5.83 11.86 10.96
N ILE A 26 -5.20 12.66 10.09
CA ILE A 26 -5.42 14.12 10.02
C ILE A 26 -6.73 14.44 9.29
N CYS A 27 -7.06 13.69 8.23
CA CYS A 27 -8.23 13.89 7.39
C CYS A 27 -9.06 12.59 7.32
N PRO A 28 -10.08 12.43 8.17
CA PRO A 28 -10.93 11.24 8.13
C PRO A 28 -11.71 11.14 6.81
N LEU A 29 -12.02 9.92 6.38
CA LEU A 29 -12.76 9.69 5.13
C LEU A 29 -14.15 10.35 5.14
N GLU A 30 -14.76 10.52 6.31
CA GLU A 30 -16.09 11.13 6.45
C GLU A 30 -16.13 12.61 6.06
N THR A 31 -15.00 13.32 6.09
CA THR A 31 -14.91 14.73 5.68
C THR A 31 -14.52 14.89 4.21
N GLY A 32 -14.47 13.80 3.42
CA GLY A 32 -14.24 13.82 1.98
C GLY A 32 -12.78 14.07 1.55
N CYS A 33 -11.92 14.43 2.48
CA CYS A 33 -10.52 14.79 2.24
C CYS A 33 -9.63 13.63 1.74
N LEU A 34 -10.05 12.39 2.04
CA LEU A 34 -9.45 11.14 1.56
C LEU A 34 -10.40 10.34 0.66
N ALA A 35 -11.57 10.90 0.34
CA ALA A 35 -12.47 10.39 -0.70
C ALA A 35 -11.96 10.76 -2.11
N ASP A 36 -10.78 11.38 -2.18
CA ASP A 36 -10.09 11.70 -3.42
C ASP A 36 -9.91 10.41 -4.25
N PRO A 37 -10.38 10.37 -5.51
CA PRO A 37 -10.29 9.18 -6.36
C PRO A 37 -8.86 8.69 -6.58
N PHE A 38 -7.86 9.53 -6.30
CA PHE A 38 -6.45 9.15 -6.31
C PHE A 38 -6.03 8.24 -5.14
N LEU A 39 -6.69 8.32 -3.99
CA LEU A 39 -6.34 7.56 -2.78
C LEU A 39 -7.20 6.30 -2.62
N THR A 40 -8.36 6.24 -3.28
CA THR A 40 -9.23 5.06 -3.31
C THR A 40 -8.53 3.77 -3.76
N PRO A 41 -7.66 3.76 -4.79
CA PRO A 41 -6.92 2.58 -5.19
C PRO A 41 -6.02 2.03 -4.08
N LEU A 42 -5.54 2.90 -3.19
CA LEU A 42 -4.64 2.48 -2.11
C LEU A 42 -5.36 1.61 -1.06
N PHE A 43 -6.63 1.91 -0.83
CA PHE A 43 -7.51 1.15 0.08
C PHE A 43 -8.26 0.02 -0.64
N SER A 44 -8.23 -0.04 -1.97
CA SER A 44 -8.88 -1.10 -2.76
C SER A 44 -8.53 -2.55 -2.37
N PRO A 45 -7.32 -2.88 -1.87
CA PRO A 45 -7.03 -4.25 -1.41
C PRO A 45 -7.91 -4.69 -0.23
N LEU A 46 -8.48 -3.74 0.53
CA LEU A 46 -9.41 -4.05 1.62
C LEU A 46 -10.71 -4.69 1.12
N PHE A 47 -11.13 -4.35 -0.10
CA PHE A 47 -12.30 -4.97 -0.73
C PHE A 47 -12.10 -6.48 -0.93
N LEU A 48 -10.86 -6.90 -1.26
CA LEU A 48 -10.51 -8.32 -1.32
C LEU A 48 -10.60 -8.98 0.06
N LEU A 49 -10.26 -8.24 1.11
CA LEU A 49 -10.27 -8.75 2.48
C LEU A 49 -11.68 -8.89 3.04
N GLU A 50 -12.56 -7.93 2.73
CA GLU A 50 -13.98 -7.98 3.06
C GLU A 50 -14.65 -9.20 2.42
N GLY A 51 -14.32 -9.48 1.15
CA GLY A 51 -14.83 -10.65 0.44
C GLY A 51 -14.34 -12.00 0.98
N VAL A 52 -13.17 -12.06 1.63
CA VAL A 52 -12.57 -13.31 2.14
C VAL A 52 -12.89 -13.55 3.62
N PHE A 53 -12.89 -12.49 4.44
CA PHE A 53 -12.98 -12.62 5.91
C PHE A 53 -14.31 -12.16 6.52
N GLY A 54 -15.18 -11.49 5.75
CA GLY A 54 -16.60 -11.31 6.08
C GLY A 54 -16.90 -10.79 7.50
N GLY A 55 -16.32 -9.67 7.92
CA GLY A 55 -16.64 -9.07 9.21
C GLY A 55 -16.02 -7.69 9.48
N PRO A 56 -16.80 -6.68 9.88
CA PRO A 56 -16.33 -5.29 10.07
C PRO A 56 -15.30 -5.15 11.20
N THR A 57 -15.34 -6.02 12.21
CA THR A 57 -14.41 -6.04 13.34
C THR A 57 -13.04 -6.60 12.99
N ILE A 58 -12.96 -7.56 12.07
CA ILE A 58 -11.69 -8.09 11.57
C ILE A 58 -11.03 -7.05 10.66
N LEU A 59 -11.84 -6.37 9.84
CA LEU A 59 -11.37 -5.32 8.94
C LEU A 59 -10.68 -4.18 9.68
N GLY A 60 -11.28 -3.59 10.72
CA GLY A 60 -10.70 -2.42 11.39
C GLY A 60 -9.32 -2.64 12.05
N LEU A 61 -9.06 -3.83 12.59
CA LEU A 61 -7.78 -4.14 13.26
C LEU A 61 -6.69 -4.58 12.27
N TRP A 62 -7.06 -5.35 11.25
CA TRP A 62 -6.12 -5.94 10.30
C TRP A 62 -5.88 -5.09 9.05
N GLU A 63 -6.75 -4.11 8.79
CA GLU A 63 -6.68 -3.19 7.65
C GLU A 63 -5.31 -2.51 7.51
N PRO A 64 -4.69 -1.93 8.57
CA PRO A 64 -3.41 -1.27 8.44
C PRO A 64 -2.30 -2.26 8.06
N LEU A 65 -2.30 -3.42 8.71
CA LEU A 65 -1.31 -4.46 8.49
C LEU A 65 -1.42 -5.03 7.07
N PHE A 66 -2.64 -5.27 6.60
CA PHE A 66 -2.85 -5.83 5.28
C PHE A 66 -2.46 -4.87 4.16
N ILE A 67 -2.82 -3.58 4.28
CA ILE A 67 -2.40 -2.56 3.31
C ILE A 67 -0.87 -2.47 3.29
N PHE A 68 -0.22 -2.46 4.46
CA PHE A 68 1.24 -2.46 4.54
C PHE A 68 1.88 -3.64 3.82
N VAL A 69 1.40 -4.86 4.09
CA VAL A 69 1.93 -6.09 3.49
C VAL A 69 1.67 -6.11 1.99
N PHE A 70 0.44 -5.80 1.57
CA PHE A 70 0.04 -5.81 0.16
C PHE A 70 0.89 -4.85 -0.68
N TRP A 71 0.97 -3.59 -0.27
CA TRP A 71 1.74 -2.59 -1.00
C TRP A 71 3.25 -2.77 -0.84
N GLY A 72 3.72 -3.32 0.28
CA GLY A 72 5.11 -3.73 0.45
C GLY A 72 5.51 -4.81 -0.57
N LEU A 73 4.68 -5.83 -0.75
CA LEU A 73 4.88 -6.87 -1.77
C LEU A 73 4.78 -6.32 -3.19
N ALA A 74 3.79 -5.45 -3.46
CA ALA A 74 3.67 -4.77 -4.75
C ALA A 74 4.93 -3.95 -5.06
N GLY A 75 5.41 -3.14 -4.11
CA GLY A 75 6.64 -2.36 -4.24
C GLY A 75 7.88 -3.22 -4.46
N LEU A 76 7.98 -4.36 -3.77
CA LEU A 76 9.05 -5.34 -4.00
C LEU A 76 9.00 -5.88 -5.44
N LEU A 77 7.82 -6.27 -5.92
CA LEU A 77 7.61 -6.79 -7.26
C LEU A 77 7.94 -5.74 -8.34
N PHE A 78 7.45 -4.51 -8.17
CA PHE A 78 7.77 -3.40 -9.07
C PHE A 78 9.27 -3.09 -9.08
N GLY A 79 9.93 -3.10 -7.92
CA GLY A 79 11.37 -2.90 -7.82
C GLY A 79 12.17 -4.03 -8.49
N PHE A 80 11.69 -5.27 -8.40
CA PHE A 80 12.27 -6.42 -9.10
C PHE A 80 12.12 -6.30 -10.62
N LEU A 81 10.91 -6.01 -11.10
CA LEU A 81 10.62 -5.81 -12.53
C LEU A 81 11.44 -4.65 -13.11
N TYR A 82 11.51 -3.53 -12.37
CA TYR A 82 12.33 -2.39 -12.76
C TYR A 82 13.81 -2.76 -12.87
N GLY A 83 14.32 -3.53 -11.91
CA GLY A 83 15.68 -4.05 -11.95
C GLY A 83 15.93 -4.93 -13.18
N ARG A 84 14.99 -5.83 -13.51
CA ARG A 84 15.05 -6.67 -14.70
C ARG A 84 15.10 -5.86 -16.00
N MET A 85 14.17 -4.91 -16.18
CA MET A 85 14.11 -4.06 -17.38
C MET A 85 15.33 -3.15 -17.54
N ARG A 86 15.97 -2.75 -16.44
CA ARG A 86 17.21 -1.94 -16.44
C ARG A 86 18.46 -2.74 -16.81
N VAL A 87 18.44 -4.06 -16.64
CA VAL A 87 19.58 -4.95 -16.96
C VAL A 87 19.56 -5.34 -18.45
N GLU A 88 18.40 -5.29 -19.11
CA GLU A 88 18.23 -5.57 -20.55
C GLU A 88 18.44 -4.35 -21.47
N ARG A 89 18.82 -3.17 -20.93
CA ARG A 89 19.27 -1.99 -21.70
C ARG A 89 20.74 -1.72 -21.45
#